data_AF-A0A9Q9W2X0-F1
#
_entry.id   AF-A0A9Q9W2X0-F1
#
_cell.length_a   1.000
_cell.length_b   1.000
_cell.length_c   1.000
_cell.angle_alpha   90.00
_cell.angle_beta   90.00
_cell.angle_gamma   90.00
#
_symmetry.space_group_name_H-M   'P 1'
#
loop_
_entity.id
_entity.type
_entity.pdbx_description
1 polymer ?
#
loop_
_entity_poly.entity_id
_entity_poly.type
_entity_poly.pdbx_seq_one_letter_code
_entity_poly.pdbx_strand_id
1 'polypeptide(L)'
;MELTRMSTANLIKELIQFVIEVTEEERKKFEDNDVDGETVDIGLTESMISFLFEGSFKKQAKFNRFVQQMKETVTLTLEPVPVESQSRAGASNISPSTAFPAFFEVPKFPFDVQAKLDQKECRLTSSDRNKIIRTLYESMAQYKMYPTTEEYVQVAKALTLRYPFLKDKEGNGYHTWHMSLKRKFKFERTPLAEVEEVKRLKQKFGHSKKSLQPEESSCKEITRPLINAVGEDATSIEGHVKVLQDQYRRTQPETHIVEDRMRRTFAWRRQEITSGMTVEDVVNKYPFLKSPSGLYQEIGFLYKCVQLRSFSRTFWTHYIQCATACSREIPFSKAAQRS
;
A
#
# COMPACT_ATOMS: atom_id res chain seq x y z
N MET A 1 7.00 -25.66 12.34
CA MET A 1 5.91 -25.10 13.17
C MET A 1 5.01 -24.31 12.25
N GLU A 2 3.68 -24.44 12.38
CA GLU A 2 2.73 -23.73 11.54
C GLU A 2 2.63 -22.27 12.01
N LEU A 3 2.86 -21.31 11.10
CA LEU A 3 2.86 -19.87 11.40
C LEU A 3 1.56 -19.43 12.10
N THR A 4 0.44 -20.04 11.70
CA THR A 4 -0.93 -19.76 12.17
C THR A 4 -1.20 -20.01 13.65
N ARG A 5 -0.33 -20.75 14.36
CA ARG A 5 -0.51 -21.07 15.79
C ARG A 5 0.47 -20.36 16.72
N MET A 6 1.30 -19.46 16.18
CA MET A 6 2.34 -18.81 16.95
C MET A 6 1.80 -17.57 17.67
N SER A 7 1.92 -17.53 18.99
CA SER A 7 1.74 -16.30 19.76
C SER A 7 2.80 -15.25 19.39
N THR A 8 2.52 -13.97 19.66
CA THR A 8 3.45 -12.85 19.42
C THR A 8 4.86 -13.12 19.98
N ALA A 9 4.95 -13.63 21.22
CA ALA A 9 6.23 -13.96 21.85
C ALA A 9 7.01 -15.06 21.11
N ASN A 10 6.30 -16.09 20.64
CA ASN A 10 6.91 -17.18 19.88
C ASN A 10 7.31 -16.74 18.48
N LEU A 11 6.52 -15.87 17.84
CA LEU A 11 6.85 -15.26 16.55
C LEU A 11 8.16 -14.48 16.64
N ILE A 12 8.30 -13.61 17.65
CA ILE A 12 9.52 -12.81 17.84
C ILE A 12 10.74 -13.71 18.07
N LYS A 13 10.58 -14.83 18.80
CA LYS A 13 11.67 -15.80 19.00
C LYS A 13 12.13 -16.44 17.69
N GLU A 14 11.20 -16.83 16.81
CA GLU A 14 11.54 -17.35 15.49
C GLU A 14 12.16 -16.28 14.57
N LEU A 15 11.74 -15.02 14.66
CA LEU A 15 12.36 -13.92 13.93
C LEU A 15 13.84 -13.74 14.32
N ILE A 16 14.14 -13.81 15.62
CA ILE A 16 15.52 -13.74 16.13
C ILE A 16 16.32 -14.96 15.66
N GLN A 17 15.73 -16.15 15.70
CA GLN A 17 16.33 -17.37 15.16
C GLN A 17 16.66 -17.26 13.67
N PHE A 18 15.84 -16.50 12.92
CA PHE A 18 16.03 -16.20 11.51
C PHE A 18 16.97 -15.01 11.23
N VAL A 19 17.75 -14.57 12.23
CA VAL A 19 18.73 -13.47 12.11
C VAL A 19 18.08 -12.13 11.75
N ILE A 20 16.88 -11.89 12.28
CA ILE A 20 16.23 -10.58 12.31
C ILE A 20 16.40 -10.05 13.73
N GLU A 21 17.27 -9.05 13.88
CA GLU A 21 17.44 -8.35 15.15
C GLU A 21 16.18 -7.52 15.43
N VAL A 22 15.40 -7.94 16.43
CA VAL A 22 14.23 -7.22 16.91
C VAL A 22 14.63 -6.42 18.14
N THR A 23 14.60 -5.09 18.06
CA THR A 23 14.88 -4.22 19.23
C THR A 23 13.72 -4.25 20.22
N GLU A 24 13.94 -3.73 21.43
CA GLU A 24 12.88 -3.72 22.46
C GLU A 24 11.70 -2.82 22.06
N GLU A 25 11.97 -1.73 21.35
CA GLU A 25 10.93 -0.85 20.81
C GLU A 25 10.14 -1.54 19.70
N GLU A 26 10.81 -2.31 18.84
CA GLU A 26 10.16 -3.11 17.79
C GLU A 26 9.32 -4.22 18.43
N ARG A 27 9.85 -4.95 19.42
CA ARG A 27 9.10 -5.96 20.20
C ARG A 27 7.81 -5.37 20.76
N LYS A 28 7.89 -4.19 21.37
CA LYS A 28 6.72 -3.52 21.92
C LYS A 28 5.68 -3.20 20.84
N LYS A 29 6.09 -2.84 19.62
CA LYS A 29 5.16 -2.64 18.50
C LYS A 29 4.44 -3.93 18.10
N PHE A 30 5.12 -5.09 18.13
CA PHE A 30 4.48 -6.38 17.88
C PHE A 30 3.46 -6.72 18.97
N GLU A 31 3.77 -6.44 20.24
CA GLU A 31 2.90 -6.71 21.39
C GLU A 31 1.71 -5.74 21.45
N ASP A 32 1.94 -4.43 21.35
CA ASP A 32 0.90 -3.39 21.43
C ASP A 32 -0.14 -3.47 20.29
N ASN A 33 0.22 -4.13 19.18
CA ASN A 33 -0.64 -4.29 18.00
C ASN A 33 -1.10 -5.74 17.78
N ASP A 34 -0.89 -6.63 18.76
CA ASP A 34 -1.26 -8.05 18.71
C ASP A 34 -0.80 -8.76 17.42
N VAL A 35 0.43 -8.46 16.97
CA VAL A 35 1.00 -9.02 15.74
C VAL A 35 1.56 -10.41 16.02
N ASP A 36 0.70 -11.41 15.91
CA ASP A 36 1.01 -12.82 16.06
C ASP A 36 1.23 -13.53 14.72
N GLY A 37 1.56 -14.83 14.75
CA GLY A 37 1.85 -15.58 13.53
C GLY A 37 0.64 -15.76 12.62
N GLU A 38 -0.59 -15.74 13.15
CA GLU A 38 -1.82 -15.70 12.36
C GLU A 38 -1.93 -14.37 11.59
N THR A 39 -1.62 -13.26 12.26
CA THR A 39 -1.60 -11.92 11.65
C THR A 39 -0.58 -11.83 10.52
N VAL A 40 0.59 -12.43 10.70
CA VAL A 40 1.62 -12.49 9.66
C VAL A 40 1.21 -13.40 8.49
N ASP A 41 0.53 -14.52 8.76
CA ASP A 41 0.06 -15.45 7.74
C ASP A 41 -0.98 -14.80 6.80
N ILE A 42 -1.92 -14.03 7.36
CA ILE A 42 -2.93 -13.24 6.62
C ILE A 42 -2.31 -12.21 5.68
N GLY A 43 -1.05 -11.82 5.93
CA GLY A 43 -0.30 -10.90 5.08
C GLY A 43 -0.37 -9.46 5.58
N LEU A 44 0.75 -8.98 6.09
CA LEU A 44 0.95 -7.58 6.45
C LEU A 44 1.21 -6.74 5.19
N THR A 45 0.67 -5.52 5.16
CA THR A 45 0.97 -4.56 4.09
C THR A 45 2.39 -4.00 4.24
N GLU A 46 2.98 -3.53 3.15
CA GLU A 46 4.31 -2.88 3.18
C GLU A 46 4.37 -1.75 4.23
N SER A 47 3.32 -0.91 4.32
CA SER A 47 3.22 0.14 5.34
C SER A 47 3.17 -0.39 6.78
N MET A 48 2.53 -1.54 7.00
CA MET A 48 2.48 -2.17 8.33
C MET A 48 3.84 -2.76 8.70
N ILE A 49 4.53 -3.39 7.74
CA ILE A 49 5.88 -3.93 7.95
C ILE A 49 6.89 -2.80 8.18
N SER A 50 6.76 -1.67 7.46
CA SER A 50 7.56 -0.47 7.70
C SER A 50 7.30 0.15 9.06
N PHE A 51 6.07 0.09 9.58
CA PHE A 51 5.77 0.55 10.94
C PHE A 51 6.44 -0.33 12.00
N LEU A 52 6.41 -1.67 11.81
CA LEU A 52 7.06 -2.63 12.70
C LEU A 52 8.58 -2.50 12.70
N PHE A 53 9.19 -2.30 11.52
CA PHE A 53 10.64 -2.13 11.34
C PHE A 53 10.97 -0.74 10.80
N GLU A 54 10.70 0.26 11.63
CA GLU A 54 10.80 1.68 11.26
C GLU A 54 12.21 2.04 10.80
N GLY A 55 12.33 2.54 9.57
CA GLY A 55 13.60 2.96 8.97
C GLY A 55 14.54 1.82 8.54
N SER A 56 14.19 0.55 8.78
CA SER A 56 15.11 -0.58 8.49
C SER A 56 14.64 -1.46 7.33
N PHE A 57 14.96 -1.04 6.10
CA PHE A 57 14.65 -1.81 4.87
C PHE A 57 15.25 -3.23 4.87
N LYS A 58 16.43 -3.41 5.47
CA LYS A 58 17.06 -4.74 5.60
C LYS A 58 16.23 -5.69 6.44
N LYS A 59 15.66 -5.22 7.56
CA LYS A 59 14.78 -6.03 8.42
C LYS A 59 13.46 -6.34 7.73
N GLN A 60 12.87 -5.36 7.03
CA GLN A 60 11.63 -5.55 6.26
C GLN A 60 11.80 -6.63 5.18
N ALA A 61 12.91 -6.61 4.43
CA ALA A 61 13.20 -7.61 3.40
C ALA A 61 13.44 -9.02 3.99
N LYS A 62 14.20 -9.11 5.09
CA LYS A 62 14.41 -10.39 5.80
C LYS A 62 13.12 -10.96 6.36
N PHE A 63 12.25 -10.11 6.91
CA PHE A 63 10.95 -10.50 7.42
C PHE A 63 10.08 -11.10 6.31
N ASN A 64 10.02 -10.46 5.13
CA ASN A 64 9.28 -11.03 3.98
C ASN A 64 9.83 -12.40 3.56
N ARG A 65 11.15 -12.56 3.56
CA ARG A 65 11.80 -13.86 3.26
C ARG A 65 11.47 -14.93 4.31
N PHE A 66 11.46 -14.55 5.59
CA PHE A 66 11.02 -15.43 6.68
C PHE A 66 9.59 -15.93 6.45
N VAL A 67 8.65 -15.03 6.15
CA VAL A 67 7.25 -15.38 5.91
C VAL A 67 7.10 -16.33 4.72
N GLN A 68 7.86 -16.10 3.64
CA GLN A 68 7.83 -16.98 2.47
C GLN A 68 8.37 -18.38 2.78
N GLN A 69 9.50 -18.48 3.49
CA GLN A 69 10.10 -19.76 3.85
C GLN A 69 9.20 -20.57 4.81
N MET A 70 8.54 -19.90 5.75
CA MET A 70 7.58 -20.55 6.65
C MET A 70 6.36 -21.09 5.90
N LYS A 71 5.92 -20.42 4.81
CA LYS A 71 4.82 -20.88 3.94
C LYS A 71 5.23 -22.04 3.04
N GLU A 72 6.46 -22.04 2.53
CA GLU A 72 7.00 -23.12 1.69
C GLU A 72 7.22 -24.42 2.50
N THR A 73 7.70 -24.30 3.74
CA THR A 73 7.98 -25.46 4.60
C THR A 73 6.71 -26.23 4.99
N VAL A 74 5.57 -25.56 5.12
CA VAL A 74 4.26 -26.18 5.40
C VAL A 74 3.72 -26.93 4.18
N THR A 75 4.05 -26.48 2.96
CA THR A 75 3.54 -27.07 1.71
C THR A 75 4.24 -28.40 1.36
N LEU A 76 5.47 -28.62 1.84
CA LEU A 76 6.28 -29.81 1.52
C LEU A 76 6.02 -31.04 2.41
N THR A 77 5.21 -30.93 3.48
CA THR A 77 5.03 -32.03 4.47
C THR A 77 3.71 -32.80 4.29
N LEU A 78 2.95 -32.55 3.22
CA LEU A 78 1.74 -33.31 2.90
C LEU A 78 2.07 -34.41 1.87
N GLU A 79 2.32 -35.62 2.36
CA GLU A 79 2.37 -36.83 1.55
C GLU A 79 1.00 -37.09 0.87
N PRO A 80 0.95 -37.47 -0.42
CA PRO A 80 -0.29 -37.72 -1.13
C PRO A 80 -0.81 -39.14 -0.81
N VAL A 81 -1.96 -39.22 -0.12
CA VAL A 81 -2.68 -40.48 0.11
C VAL A 81 -3.43 -40.89 -1.17
N PRO A 82 -3.41 -42.18 -1.59
CA PRO A 82 -4.11 -42.64 -2.78
C PRO A 82 -5.63 -42.60 -2.59
N VAL A 83 -6.33 -42.19 -3.64
CA VAL A 83 -7.78 -42.17 -3.74
C VAL A 83 -8.31 -43.60 -3.84
N GLU A 84 -8.87 -44.12 -2.75
CA GLU A 84 -9.78 -45.28 -2.80
C GLU A 84 -11.22 -44.82 -2.62
N SER A 85 -12.02 -45.13 -3.64
CA SER A 85 -13.44 -44.82 -3.73
C SER A 85 -14.23 -45.81 -2.88
N GLN A 86 -14.87 -45.34 -1.81
CA GLN A 86 -15.97 -46.08 -1.18
C GLN A 86 -17.14 -45.14 -0.88
N SER A 87 -18.18 -45.32 -1.68
CA SER A 87 -19.53 -44.80 -1.48
C SER A 87 -20.13 -45.29 -0.17
N ARG A 88 -20.66 -44.39 0.66
CA ARG A 88 -21.75 -44.72 1.57
C ARG A 88 -22.73 -43.56 1.70
N ALA A 89 -23.96 -43.86 1.35
CA ALA A 89 -25.09 -42.95 1.23
C ALA A 89 -25.59 -42.43 2.59
N GLY A 90 -26.05 -41.17 2.58
CA GLY A 90 -26.84 -40.55 3.64
C GLY A 90 -27.13 -39.08 3.31
N ALA A 91 -28.30 -38.83 2.68
CA ALA A 91 -29.05 -37.58 2.51
C ALA A 91 -28.31 -36.23 2.74
N SER A 92 -28.20 -35.32 1.77
CA SER A 92 -29.25 -34.76 0.91
C SER A 92 -28.63 -34.20 -0.37
N ASN A 93 -29.32 -34.39 -1.50
CA ASN A 93 -28.88 -33.98 -2.82
C ASN A 93 -28.78 -32.46 -2.93
N ILE A 94 -27.57 -31.92 -2.89
CA ILE A 94 -27.25 -30.63 -3.52
C ILE A 94 -26.40 -30.98 -4.73
N SER A 95 -27.02 -31.00 -5.91
CA SER A 95 -26.28 -30.97 -7.17
C SER A 95 -25.32 -29.78 -7.12
N PRO A 96 -24.05 -29.91 -7.55
CA PRO A 96 -23.12 -28.78 -7.59
C PRO A 96 -23.58 -27.82 -8.70
N SER A 97 -24.53 -26.96 -8.35
CA SER A 97 -24.91 -25.82 -9.15
C SER A 97 -23.72 -24.87 -9.15
N THR A 98 -23.12 -24.67 -10.32
CA THR A 98 -22.06 -23.68 -10.53
C THR A 98 -22.55 -22.23 -10.38
N ALA A 99 -23.85 -22.03 -10.14
CA ALA A 99 -24.46 -20.72 -9.92
C ALA A 99 -24.43 -20.33 -8.44
N PHE A 100 -24.12 -19.06 -8.17
CA PHE A 100 -24.20 -18.49 -6.83
C PHE A 100 -25.65 -18.55 -6.31
N PRO A 101 -25.88 -18.90 -5.04
CA PRO A 101 -27.24 -19.08 -4.53
C PRO A 101 -28.01 -17.76 -4.52
N ALA A 102 -29.30 -17.80 -4.89
CA ALA A 102 -30.18 -16.63 -4.86
C ALA A 102 -30.37 -16.06 -3.44
N PHE A 103 -30.27 -16.94 -2.44
CA PHE A 103 -30.27 -16.58 -1.02
C PHE A 103 -29.04 -17.20 -0.37
N PHE A 104 -28.21 -16.38 0.25
CA PHE A 104 -27.03 -16.85 0.95
C PHE A 104 -27.36 -17.11 2.42
N GLU A 105 -27.24 -18.36 2.85
CA GLU A 105 -27.36 -18.73 4.26
C GLU A 105 -26.02 -18.49 4.97
N VAL A 106 -26.06 -17.74 6.08
CA VAL A 106 -24.86 -17.44 6.86
C VAL A 106 -24.38 -18.72 7.55
N PRO A 107 -23.16 -19.21 7.29
CA PRO A 107 -22.63 -20.42 7.91
C PRO A 107 -22.41 -20.22 9.42
N LYS A 108 -22.30 -21.34 10.15
CA LYS A 108 -21.87 -21.30 11.55
C LYS A 108 -20.41 -20.89 11.64
N PHE A 109 -20.11 -20.00 12.56
CA PHE A 109 -18.75 -19.54 12.82
C PHE A 109 -18.02 -20.47 13.80
N PRO A 110 -16.67 -20.38 13.89
CA PRO A 110 -15.90 -21.02 14.95
C PRO A 110 -16.49 -20.73 16.34
N PHE A 111 -16.39 -21.71 17.26
CA PHE A 111 -17.12 -21.70 18.53
C PHE A 111 -16.91 -20.42 19.36
N ASP A 112 -15.69 -19.91 19.42
CA ASP A 112 -15.31 -18.70 20.14
C ASP A 112 -16.03 -17.45 19.60
N VAL A 113 -16.10 -17.31 18.28
CA VAL A 113 -16.80 -16.20 17.63
C VAL A 113 -18.30 -16.41 17.69
N GLN A 114 -18.77 -17.63 17.45
CA GLN A 114 -20.20 -17.97 17.50
C GLN A 114 -20.78 -17.69 18.88
N ALA A 115 -20.07 -18.05 19.96
CA ALA A 115 -20.49 -17.76 21.33
C ALA A 115 -20.67 -16.26 21.58
N LYS A 116 -19.75 -15.41 21.11
CA LYS A 116 -19.85 -13.95 21.22
C LYS A 116 -21.02 -13.39 20.40
N LEU A 117 -21.23 -13.93 19.20
CA LEU A 117 -22.36 -13.55 18.34
C LEU A 117 -23.70 -13.94 18.96
N ASP A 118 -23.79 -15.10 19.60
CA ASP A 118 -24.98 -15.60 20.28
C ASP A 118 -25.27 -14.79 21.56
N GLN A 119 -24.21 -14.35 22.26
CA GLN A 119 -24.29 -13.40 23.38
C GLN A 119 -24.58 -11.95 22.94
N LYS A 120 -24.68 -11.68 21.63
CA LYS A 120 -24.91 -10.36 21.03
C LYS A 120 -23.87 -9.32 21.46
N GLU A 121 -22.62 -9.75 21.61
CA GLU A 121 -21.54 -8.86 21.99
C GLU A 121 -21.25 -7.86 20.86
N CYS A 122 -21.38 -6.56 21.18
CA CYS A 122 -21.24 -5.49 20.19
C CYS A 122 -19.77 -5.16 19.87
N ARG A 123 -18.82 -5.64 20.69
CA ARG A 123 -17.39 -5.35 20.57
C ARG A 123 -16.61 -6.59 20.12
N LEU A 124 -16.62 -6.83 18.82
CA LEU A 124 -15.75 -7.86 18.22
C LEU A 124 -14.32 -7.32 18.08
N THR A 125 -13.34 -8.16 18.44
CA THR A 125 -11.92 -7.88 18.20
C THR A 125 -11.59 -7.99 16.71
N SER A 126 -10.41 -7.51 16.30
CA SER A 126 -9.92 -7.68 14.92
C SER A 126 -9.84 -9.17 14.54
N SER A 127 -9.36 -10.02 15.44
CA SER A 127 -9.28 -11.48 15.25
C SER A 127 -10.66 -12.10 15.01
N ASP A 128 -11.67 -11.74 15.82
CA ASP A 128 -13.04 -12.24 15.66
C ASP A 128 -13.63 -11.87 14.29
N ARG A 129 -13.45 -10.60 13.87
CA ARG A 129 -13.89 -10.13 12.56
C ARG A 129 -13.21 -10.88 11.42
N ASN A 130 -11.93 -11.19 11.56
CA ASN A 130 -11.17 -11.94 10.57
C ASN A 130 -11.66 -13.38 10.45
N LYS A 131 -11.98 -14.04 11.57
CA LYS A 131 -12.59 -15.38 11.58
C LYS A 131 -13.94 -15.39 10.85
N ILE A 132 -14.79 -14.40 11.10
CA ILE A 132 -16.06 -14.23 10.36
C ILE A 132 -15.81 -14.13 8.85
N ILE A 133 -14.87 -13.28 8.43
CA ILE A 133 -14.54 -13.10 7.01
C ILE A 133 -13.96 -14.38 6.40
N ARG A 134 -13.12 -15.13 7.13
CA ARG A 134 -12.58 -16.42 6.68
C ARG A 134 -13.69 -17.44 6.44
N THR A 135 -14.58 -17.64 7.40
CA THR A 135 -15.70 -18.59 7.26
C THR A 135 -16.63 -18.21 6.11
N LEU A 136 -16.92 -16.91 5.93
CA LEU A 136 -17.72 -16.44 4.79
C LEU A 136 -17.01 -16.67 3.45
N TYR A 137 -15.69 -16.44 3.40
CA TYR A 137 -14.88 -16.74 2.23
C TYR A 137 -14.93 -18.23 1.88
N GLU A 138 -14.68 -19.12 2.84
CA GLU A 138 -14.71 -20.58 2.63
C GLU A 138 -16.07 -21.06 2.12
N SER A 139 -17.16 -20.50 2.64
CA SER A 139 -18.51 -20.79 2.16
C SER A 139 -18.75 -20.29 0.73
N MET A 140 -18.34 -19.05 0.42
CA MET A 140 -18.51 -18.49 -0.91
C MET A 140 -17.60 -19.13 -1.98
N ALA A 141 -16.38 -19.50 -1.61
CA ALA A 141 -15.38 -20.06 -2.50
C ALA A 141 -15.78 -21.45 -3.03
N GLN A 142 -16.68 -22.16 -2.32
CA GLN A 142 -17.30 -23.39 -2.81
C GLN A 142 -18.13 -23.18 -4.08
N TYR A 143 -18.68 -21.97 -4.28
CA TYR A 143 -19.43 -21.62 -5.48
C TYR A 143 -18.53 -21.00 -6.54
N LYS A 144 -17.70 -20.01 -6.19
CA LYS A 144 -16.76 -19.37 -7.12
C LYS A 144 -15.67 -18.52 -6.49
N MET A 145 -14.55 -18.44 -7.22
CA MET A 145 -13.39 -17.60 -6.88
C MET A 145 -13.49 -16.14 -7.35
N TYR A 146 -14.42 -15.83 -8.26
CA TYR A 146 -14.63 -14.47 -8.80
C TYR A 146 -16.08 -14.00 -8.62
N PRO A 147 -16.54 -13.75 -7.37
CA PRO A 147 -17.85 -13.15 -7.14
C PRO A 147 -18.00 -11.74 -7.75
N THR A 148 -19.23 -11.41 -8.14
CA THR A 148 -19.64 -10.07 -8.58
C THR A 148 -19.84 -9.14 -7.38
N THR A 149 -19.95 -7.84 -7.65
CA THR A 149 -20.19 -6.85 -6.59
C THR A 149 -21.51 -7.14 -5.86
N GLU A 150 -22.54 -7.53 -6.60
CA GLU A 150 -23.89 -7.82 -6.10
C GLU A 150 -23.89 -9.00 -5.13
N GLU A 151 -23.07 -10.02 -5.40
CA GLU A 151 -22.98 -11.22 -4.56
C GLU A 151 -22.20 -10.95 -3.27
N TYR A 152 -21.14 -10.15 -3.32
CA TYR A 152 -20.49 -9.66 -2.10
C TYR A 152 -21.48 -8.86 -1.25
N VAL A 153 -22.29 -8.02 -1.88
CA VAL A 153 -23.34 -7.24 -1.20
C VAL A 153 -24.40 -8.17 -0.60
N GLN A 154 -24.83 -9.20 -1.32
CA GLN A 154 -25.80 -10.18 -0.84
C GLN A 154 -25.32 -10.87 0.45
N VAL A 155 -24.06 -11.32 0.49
CA VAL A 155 -23.48 -11.98 1.67
C VAL A 155 -23.33 -11.02 2.83
N ALA A 156 -22.85 -9.80 2.58
CA ALA A 156 -22.73 -8.79 3.63
C ALA A 156 -24.09 -8.37 4.21
N LYS A 157 -25.14 -8.30 3.38
CA LYS A 157 -26.52 -8.10 3.83
C LYS A 157 -27.03 -9.30 4.63
N ALA A 158 -26.81 -10.52 4.19
CA ALA A 158 -27.23 -11.72 4.92
C ALA A 158 -26.61 -11.76 6.33
N LEU A 159 -25.31 -11.45 6.44
CA LEU A 159 -24.60 -11.35 7.72
C LEU A 159 -25.23 -10.31 8.64
N THR A 160 -25.44 -9.09 8.14
CA THR A 160 -25.95 -7.97 8.94
C THR A 160 -27.45 -8.06 9.22
N LEU A 161 -28.21 -8.83 8.45
CA LEU A 161 -29.59 -9.19 8.75
C LEU A 161 -29.66 -10.24 9.86
N ARG A 162 -28.77 -11.23 9.83
CA ARG A 162 -28.69 -12.27 10.87
C ARG A 162 -28.17 -11.71 12.20
N TYR A 163 -27.21 -10.80 12.14
CA TYR A 163 -26.60 -10.16 13.30
C TYR A 163 -26.70 -8.63 13.19
N PRO A 164 -27.85 -8.02 13.55
CA PRO A 164 -28.09 -6.58 13.39
C PRO A 164 -27.10 -5.67 14.11
N PHE A 165 -26.50 -6.14 15.22
CA PHE A 165 -25.50 -5.40 15.99
C PHE A 165 -24.14 -5.29 15.28
N LEU A 166 -23.92 -6.05 14.19
CA LEU A 166 -22.74 -5.93 13.34
C LEU A 166 -22.86 -4.86 12.26
N LYS A 167 -24.03 -4.20 12.14
CA LYS A 167 -24.24 -3.14 11.14
C LYS A 167 -23.31 -1.96 11.38
N ASP A 168 -22.75 -1.43 10.30
CA ASP A 168 -22.03 -0.17 10.33
C ASP A 168 -22.98 0.95 10.78
N LYS A 169 -22.51 1.84 11.65
CA LYS A 169 -23.32 2.97 12.16
C LYS A 169 -23.62 4.01 11.09
N GLU A 170 -22.79 4.08 10.05
CA GLU A 170 -22.85 5.07 8.98
C GLU A 170 -23.05 4.40 7.62
N GLY A 171 -23.71 5.11 6.70
CA GLY A 171 -23.90 4.67 5.32
C GLY A 171 -24.90 3.51 5.18
N ASN A 172 -24.55 2.52 4.36
CA ASN A 172 -25.44 1.41 4.00
C ASN A 172 -25.48 0.27 5.02
N GLY A 173 -24.73 0.37 6.12
CA GLY A 173 -24.77 -0.60 7.23
C GLY A 173 -24.01 -1.91 7.01
N TYR A 174 -23.48 -2.19 5.81
CA TYR A 174 -22.75 -3.43 5.51
C TYR A 174 -21.44 -3.21 4.72
N HIS A 175 -21.06 -1.95 4.53
CA HIS A 175 -19.92 -1.56 3.70
C HIS A 175 -18.61 -2.17 4.17
N THR A 176 -18.36 -2.18 5.48
CA THR A 176 -17.11 -2.71 6.04
C THR A 176 -16.96 -4.20 5.74
N TRP A 177 -18.03 -4.97 5.93
CA TRP A 177 -18.05 -6.41 5.66
C TRP A 177 -17.87 -6.72 4.18
N HIS A 178 -18.58 -6.00 3.32
CA HIS A 178 -18.40 -6.09 1.87
C HIS A 178 -16.95 -5.83 1.46
N MET A 179 -16.34 -4.74 1.92
CA MET A 179 -14.96 -4.40 1.55
C MET A 179 -13.94 -5.41 2.09
N SER A 180 -14.09 -5.88 3.34
CA SER A 180 -13.20 -6.89 3.91
C SER A 180 -13.27 -8.22 3.15
N LEU A 181 -14.46 -8.64 2.74
CA LEU A 181 -14.66 -9.86 1.96
C LEU A 181 -14.05 -9.73 0.56
N LYS A 182 -14.26 -8.58 -0.11
CA LYS A 182 -13.62 -8.28 -1.40
C LYS A 182 -12.09 -8.29 -1.31
N ARG A 183 -11.53 -7.74 -0.22
CA ARG A 183 -10.08 -7.80 0.05
C ARG A 183 -9.60 -9.23 0.27
N LYS A 184 -10.32 -10.04 1.05
CA LYS A 184 -9.98 -11.47 1.27
C LYS A 184 -9.92 -12.23 -0.04
N PHE A 185 -10.94 -12.16 -0.89
CA PHE A 185 -10.92 -12.79 -2.21
C PHE A 185 -9.81 -12.25 -3.12
N LYS A 186 -9.46 -10.96 -3.03
CA LYS A 186 -8.32 -10.42 -3.78
C LYS A 186 -7.00 -11.03 -3.31
N PHE A 187 -6.81 -11.14 -2.00
CA PHE A 187 -5.61 -11.72 -1.40
C PHE A 187 -5.43 -13.19 -1.81
N GLU A 188 -6.47 -14.01 -1.68
CA GLU A 188 -6.44 -15.45 -2.01
C GLU A 188 -6.19 -15.73 -3.50
N ARG A 189 -6.50 -14.76 -4.38
CA ARG A 189 -6.19 -14.85 -5.81
C ARG A 189 -4.78 -14.37 -6.18
N THR A 190 -4.03 -13.79 -5.24
CA THR A 190 -2.68 -13.28 -5.51
C THR A 190 -1.75 -14.40 -5.99
N PRO A 191 -1.70 -15.59 -5.36
CA PRO A 191 -0.89 -16.71 -5.86
C PRO A 191 -1.30 -17.15 -7.27
N LEU A 192 -2.59 -17.06 -7.61
CA LEU A 192 -3.09 -17.42 -8.96
C LEU A 192 -2.59 -16.47 -10.05
N ALA A 193 -2.11 -15.27 -9.70
CA ALA A 193 -1.57 -14.32 -10.68
C ALA A 193 -0.22 -14.76 -11.26
N GLU A 194 0.51 -15.62 -10.57
CA GLU A 194 1.81 -16.16 -10.99
C GLU A 194 1.67 -17.42 -11.87
N VAL A 195 0.47 -18.00 -11.92
CA VAL A 195 0.18 -19.14 -12.82
C VAL A 195 0.32 -18.66 -14.27
N GLU A 196 1.22 -19.29 -15.03
CA GLU A 196 1.55 -18.88 -16.41
C GLU A 196 0.33 -18.79 -17.33
N GLU A 197 -0.67 -19.65 -17.14
CA GLU A 197 -1.92 -19.59 -17.91
C GLU A 197 -2.76 -18.34 -17.59
N VAL A 198 -2.82 -17.93 -16.32
CA VAL A 198 -3.51 -16.69 -15.90
C VAL A 198 -2.77 -15.46 -16.42
N LYS A 199 -1.43 -15.50 -16.45
CA LYS A 199 -0.59 -14.44 -17.01
C LYS A 199 -0.78 -14.31 -18.52
N ARG A 200 -0.83 -15.43 -19.25
CA ARG A 200 -1.13 -15.48 -20.70
C ARG A 200 -2.52 -14.91 -21.01
N LEU A 201 -3.54 -15.30 -20.25
CA LEU A 201 -4.90 -14.80 -20.42
C LEU A 201 -5.04 -13.32 -20.05
N LYS A 202 -4.35 -12.86 -18.99
CA LYS A 202 -4.25 -11.43 -18.66
C LYS A 202 -3.55 -10.62 -19.76
N GLN A 203 -2.51 -11.15 -20.39
CA GLN A 203 -1.87 -10.48 -21.54
C GLN A 203 -2.81 -10.41 -22.75
N LYS A 204 -3.59 -11.46 -22.99
CA LYS A 204 -4.49 -11.56 -24.15
C LYS A 204 -5.78 -10.73 -24.01
N PHE A 205 -6.38 -10.72 -22.82
CA PHE A 205 -7.72 -10.16 -22.58
C PHE A 205 -7.76 -9.06 -21.51
N GLY A 206 -6.69 -8.90 -20.74
CA GLY A 206 -6.60 -7.81 -19.77
C GLY A 206 -6.47 -6.47 -20.49
N HIS A 207 -7.09 -5.43 -19.91
CA HIS A 207 -6.78 -4.05 -20.28
C HIS A 207 -5.33 -3.76 -19.88
N SER A 208 -4.40 -4.02 -20.79
CA SER A 208 -2.98 -3.75 -20.61
C SER A 208 -2.76 -2.24 -20.52
N LYS A 209 -2.74 -1.69 -19.30
CA LYS A 209 -1.90 -0.51 -19.05
C LYS A 209 -0.48 -1.01 -19.29
N LYS A 210 0.18 -0.55 -20.37
CA LYS A 210 1.55 -0.94 -20.75
C LYS A 210 2.38 -1.17 -19.48
N SER A 211 2.68 -2.44 -19.20
CA SER A 211 3.53 -2.83 -18.08
C SER A 211 4.91 -2.29 -18.36
N LEU A 212 5.29 -1.21 -17.68
CA LEU A 212 6.69 -0.88 -17.49
C LEU A 212 7.25 -2.03 -16.65
N GLN A 213 8.09 -2.84 -17.27
CA GLN A 213 8.92 -3.83 -16.57
C GLN A 213 9.65 -3.14 -15.40
N PRO A 214 9.89 -3.83 -14.27
CA PRO A 214 10.79 -3.37 -13.24
C PRO A 214 12.23 -3.53 -13.76
N GLU A 215 12.62 -2.61 -14.63
CA GLU A 215 14.02 -2.36 -14.92
C GLU A 215 14.60 -1.72 -13.67
N GLU A 216 15.68 -2.33 -13.19
CA GLU A 216 16.48 -1.91 -12.06
C GLU A 216 16.63 -0.39 -11.99
N SER A 217 16.53 0.12 -10.76
CA SER A 217 16.67 1.51 -10.37
C SER A 217 18.02 2.09 -10.81
N SER A 218 18.11 2.47 -12.07
CA SER A 218 18.92 3.57 -12.52
C SER A 218 17.94 4.71 -12.77
N CYS A 219 18.12 5.81 -12.07
CA CYS A 219 17.37 7.05 -12.29
C CYS A 219 17.57 7.50 -13.74
N LYS A 220 16.79 6.93 -14.66
CA LYS A 220 16.67 7.40 -16.04
C LYS A 220 15.95 8.72 -15.92
N GLU A 221 16.71 9.79 -16.07
CA GLU A 221 16.27 11.15 -16.29
C GLU A 221 15.02 11.09 -17.17
N ILE A 222 13.89 11.42 -16.56
CA ILE A 222 12.59 11.29 -17.22
C ILE A 222 12.56 12.41 -18.25
N THR A 223 13.08 12.17 -19.45
CA THR A 223 12.83 12.98 -20.65
C THR A 223 11.41 12.69 -21.12
N ARG A 224 10.42 13.08 -20.30
CA ARG A 224 9.06 13.26 -20.80
C ARG A 224 9.09 14.41 -21.82
N PRO A 225 8.36 14.31 -22.94
CA PRO A 225 8.21 15.43 -23.85
C PRO A 225 7.68 16.62 -23.04
N LEU A 226 8.31 17.78 -23.21
CA LEU A 226 7.75 19.01 -22.69
C LEU A 226 6.32 19.10 -23.20
N ILE A 227 5.35 19.06 -22.27
CA ILE A 227 4.03 19.58 -22.57
C ILE A 227 4.29 21.07 -22.75
N ASN A 228 4.52 21.49 -24.00
CA ASN A 228 4.48 22.89 -24.35
C ASN A 228 3.12 23.36 -23.84
N ALA A 229 3.13 24.25 -22.84
CA ALA A 229 1.94 24.96 -22.45
C ALA A 229 1.47 25.68 -23.72
N VAL A 230 0.47 25.10 -24.39
CA VAL A 230 -0.07 25.63 -25.64
C VAL A 230 -0.49 27.07 -25.35
N GLY A 231 0.20 28.04 -25.96
CA GLY A 231 -0.19 29.45 -25.95
C GLY A 231 0.74 30.47 -25.30
N GLU A 232 1.84 30.08 -24.64
CA GLU A 232 2.79 31.05 -24.05
C GLU A 232 4.03 31.22 -24.96
N ASP A 233 4.31 32.43 -25.42
CA ASP A 233 5.52 32.78 -26.18
C ASP A 233 6.68 33.22 -25.26
N ALA A 234 7.89 33.37 -25.82
CA ALA A 234 9.08 33.74 -25.06
C ALA A 234 8.92 35.09 -24.32
N THR A 235 8.17 36.03 -24.90
CA THR A 235 7.91 37.35 -24.32
C THR A 235 6.96 37.26 -23.12
N SER A 236 5.92 36.42 -23.21
CA SER A 236 4.97 36.17 -22.12
C SER A 236 5.66 35.50 -20.92
N ILE A 237 6.55 34.53 -21.20
CA ILE A 237 7.33 33.84 -20.17
C ILE A 237 8.26 34.80 -19.43
N GLU A 238 8.94 35.69 -20.15
CA GLU A 238 9.76 36.74 -19.54
C GLU A 238 8.90 37.67 -18.65
N GLY A 239 7.66 37.97 -19.07
CA GLY A 239 6.69 38.68 -18.24
C GLY A 239 6.36 37.93 -16.94
N HIS A 240 6.16 36.62 -17.00
CA HIS A 240 5.92 35.80 -15.80
C HIS A 240 7.13 35.73 -14.88
N VAL A 241 8.35 35.61 -15.43
CA VAL A 241 9.61 35.63 -14.69
C VAL A 241 9.77 36.96 -13.95
N LYS A 242 9.52 38.09 -14.61
CA LYS A 242 9.58 39.41 -13.97
C LYS A 242 8.62 39.54 -12.80
N VAL A 243 7.40 39.01 -12.93
CA VAL A 243 6.44 38.98 -11.81
C VAL A 243 6.96 38.13 -10.66
N LEU A 244 7.58 36.97 -10.91
CA LEU A 244 8.20 36.17 -9.85
C LEU A 244 9.34 36.94 -9.15
N GLN A 245 10.19 37.64 -9.89
CA GLN A 245 11.28 38.42 -9.31
C GLN A 245 10.76 39.65 -8.52
N ASP A 246 9.67 40.28 -8.95
CA ASP A 246 9.02 41.36 -8.20
C ASP A 246 8.40 40.84 -6.91
N GLN A 247 7.62 39.75 -6.99
CA GLN A 247 6.99 39.12 -5.83
C GLN A 247 8.03 38.67 -4.79
N TYR A 248 9.19 38.19 -5.23
CA TYR A 248 10.26 37.76 -4.33
C TYR A 248 10.93 38.92 -3.57
N ARG A 249 10.91 40.13 -4.13
CA ARG A 249 11.44 41.35 -3.48
C ARG A 249 10.48 41.92 -2.44
N ARG A 250 9.21 41.50 -2.43
CA ARG A 250 8.21 41.96 -1.46
C ARG A 250 8.39 41.27 -0.12
N THR A 251 8.19 42.00 0.96
CA THR A 251 8.20 41.45 2.33
C THR A 251 7.12 40.38 2.54
N GLN A 252 6.00 40.50 1.82
CA GLN A 252 4.93 39.50 1.81
C GLN A 252 4.52 39.20 0.35
N PRO A 253 5.02 38.10 -0.23
CA PRO A 253 4.63 37.67 -1.57
C PRO A 253 3.19 37.16 -1.61
N GLU A 254 2.49 37.45 -2.71
CA GLU A 254 1.16 36.91 -2.94
C GLU A 254 1.23 35.46 -3.44
N THR A 255 0.95 34.52 -2.54
CA THR A 255 1.10 33.08 -2.77
C THR A 255 0.40 32.57 -4.02
N HIS A 256 -0.85 33.00 -4.26
CA HIS A 256 -1.63 32.57 -5.42
C HIS A 256 -1.03 33.05 -6.76
N ILE A 257 -0.46 34.26 -6.80
CA ILE A 257 0.23 34.79 -7.98
C ILE A 257 1.51 34.00 -8.22
N VAL A 258 2.29 33.75 -7.17
CA VAL A 258 3.52 32.97 -7.25
C VAL A 258 3.24 31.56 -7.78
N GLU A 259 2.25 30.87 -7.21
CA GLU A 259 1.87 29.51 -7.65
C GLU A 259 1.41 29.47 -9.12
N ASP A 260 0.67 30.48 -9.58
CA ASP A 260 0.25 30.62 -10.97
C ASP A 260 1.44 30.82 -11.91
N ARG A 261 2.30 31.78 -11.60
CA ARG A 261 3.47 32.09 -12.42
C ARG A 261 4.50 30.96 -12.41
N MET A 262 4.69 30.29 -11.28
CA MET A 262 5.52 29.09 -11.17
C MET A 262 4.98 27.96 -12.05
N ARG A 263 3.65 27.75 -12.10
CA ARG A 263 3.04 26.74 -12.96
C ARG A 263 3.19 27.06 -14.45
N ARG A 264 2.96 28.31 -14.86
CA ARG A 264 3.04 28.73 -16.28
C ARG A 264 4.47 28.65 -16.83
N THR A 265 5.46 28.94 -16.00
CA THR A 265 6.88 28.91 -16.39
C THR A 265 7.51 27.53 -16.27
N PHE A 266 6.80 26.51 -15.77
CA PHE A 266 7.34 25.17 -15.52
C PHE A 266 7.97 24.52 -16.76
N ALA A 267 7.26 24.52 -17.90
CA ALA A 267 7.76 23.90 -19.12
C ALA A 267 9.05 24.60 -19.60
N TRP A 268 9.06 25.93 -19.61
CA TRP A 268 10.20 26.74 -20.02
C TRP A 268 11.39 26.58 -19.09
N ARG A 269 11.18 26.59 -17.77
CA ARG A 269 12.21 26.26 -16.77
C ARG A 269 12.90 24.94 -17.07
N ARG A 270 12.11 23.90 -17.30
CA ARG A 270 12.65 22.56 -17.59
C ARG A 270 13.45 22.56 -18.90
N GLN A 271 12.98 23.28 -19.91
CA GLN A 271 13.72 23.45 -21.16
C GLN A 271 15.08 24.11 -20.91
N GLU A 272 15.12 25.19 -20.13
CA GLU A 272 16.34 25.93 -19.79
C GLU A 272 17.34 25.06 -19.01
N ILE A 273 16.85 24.29 -18.04
CA ILE A 273 17.66 23.33 -17.26
C ILE A 273 18.24 22.25 -18.19
N THR A 274 17.40 21.61 -19.01
CA THR A 274 17.84 20.57 -19.97
C THR A 274 18.78 21.14 -21.04
N SER A 275 18.66 22.43 -21.38
CA SER A 275 19.55 23.13 -22.30
C SER A 275 20.89 23.53 -21.67
N GLY A 276 21.15 23.14 -20.41
CA GLY A 276 22.44 23.32 -19.75
C GLY A 276 22.58 24.58 -18.90
N MET A 277 21.47 25.24 -18.52
CA MET A 277 21.53 26.37 -17.59
C MET A 277 22.07 25.91 -16.21
N THR A 278 22.96 26.70 -15.61
CA THR A 278 23.53 26.36 -14.30
C THR A 278 22.48 26.44 -13.20
N VAL A 279 22.68 25.70 -12.11
CA VAL A 279 21.78 25.74 -10.94
C VAL A 279 21.66 27.16 -10.38
N GLU A 280 22.77 27.91 -10.37
CA GLU A 280 22.80 29.29 -9.89
C GLU A 280 21.92 30.20 -10.77
N ASP A 281 22.07 30.12 -12.08
CA ASP A 281 21.30 30.94 -13.03
C ASP A 281 19.79 30.63 -12.97
N VAL A 282 19.43 29.34 -12.89
CA VAL A 282 18.03 28.91 -12.75
C VAL A 282 17.42 29.49 -11.48
N VAL A 283 18.14 29.38 -10.38
CA VAL A 283 17.67 29.83 -9.08
C VAL A 283 17.63 31.36 -8.96
N ASN A 284 18.48 32.07 -9.70
CA ASN A 284 18.43 33.53 -9.79
C ASN A 284 17.28 34.00 -10.68
N LYS A 285 17.02 33.29 -11.79
CA LYS A 285 15.89 33.59 -12.68
C LYS A 285 14.55 33.27 -12.03
N TYR A 286 14.45 32.18 -11.27
CA TYR A 286 13.24 31.72 -10.59
C TYR A 286 13.48 31.59 -9.07
N PRO A 287 13.46 32.72 -8.33
CA PRO A 287 13.91 32.77 -6.95
C PRO A 287 13.05 31.94 -5.99
N PHE A 288 11.78 31.69 -6.34
CA PHE A 288 10.90 30.85 -5.54
C PHE A 288 11.28 29.36 -5.53
N LEU A 289 12.21 28.91 -6.37
CA LEU A 289 12.80 27.57 -6.25
C LEU A 289 13.64 27.40 -4.96
N LYS A 290 14.14 28.50 -4.37
CA LYS A 290 14.78 28.50 -3.04
C LYS A 290 13.78 28.26 -1.91
N SER A 291 12.48 28.45 -2.17
CA SER A 291 11.45 28.30 -1.17
C SER A 291 10.94 26.85 -1.14
N PRO A 292 10.62 26.29 0.05
CA PRO A 292 10.06 24.95 0.13
C PRO A 292 8.80 24.79 -0.74
N SER A 293 7.89 25.78 -0.72
CA SER A 293 6.66 25.76 -1.50
C SER A 293 6.91 25.68 -3.02
N GLY A 294 7.82 26.49 -3.55
CA GLY A 294 8.16 26.45 -4.98
C GLY A 294 8.81 25.12 -5.39
N LEU A 295 9.68 24.57 -4.54
CA LEU A 295 10.31 23.28 -4.79
C LEU A 295 9.31 22.12 -4.77
N TYR A 296 8.36 22.13 -3.82
CA TYR A 296 7.28 21.13 -3.77
C TYR A 296 6.43 21.14 -5.02
N GLN A 297 6.10 22.32 -5.52
CA GLN A 297 5.31 22.47 -6.72
C GLN A 297 6.04 21.85 -7.93
N GLU A 298 7.35 22.10 -8.04
CA GLU A 298 8.20 21.56 -9.10
C GLU A 298 8.23 20.03 -9.09
N ILE A 299 8.45 19.44 -7.92
CA ILE A 299 8.43 17.98 -7.73
C ILE A 299 7.03 17.42 -8.04
N GLY A 300 5.97 18.08 -7.57
CA GLY A 300 4.60 17.69 -7.84
C GLY A 300 4.26 17.64 -9.34
N PHE A 301 4.75 18.61 -10.12
CA PHE A 301 4.59 18.62 -11.58
C PHE A 301 5.41 17.53 -12.28
N LEU A 302 6.61 17.22 -11.80
CA LEU A 302 7.44 16.15 -12.35
C LEU A 302 6.80 14.77 -12.16
N TYR A 303 6.14 14.52 -11.03
CA TYR A 303 5.67 13.17 -10.71
C TYR A 303 4.19 12.90 -11.02
N LYS A 304 3.35 13.90 -11.32
CA LYS A 304 1.89 13.75 -11.61
C LYS A 304 1.12 12.82 -10.63
N CYS A 305 1.70 12.63 -9.45
CA CYS A 305 1.18 12.16 -8.19
C CYS A 305 1.80 13.22 -7.27
N VAL A 306 1.04 14.10 -6.60
CA VAL A 306 0.17 13.76 -5.50
C VAL A 306 -0.84 14.90 -5.32
N GLN A 307 -2.13 14.58 -5.19
CA GLN A 307 -3.08 15.47 -4.50
C GLN A 307 -2.71 15.48 -3.00
N LEU A 308 -1.69 16.25 -2.60
CA LEU A 308 -1.38 16.49 -1.18
C LEU A 308 -2.32 17.57 -0.64
N ARG A 309 -3.60 17.23 -0.44
CA ARG A 309 -4.57 18.14 0.21
C ARG A 309 -4.60 18.03 1.72
N SER A 310 -3.79 17.17 2.34
CA SER A 310 -3.70 17.11 3.80
C SER A 310 -2.47 16.32 4.22
N PHE A 311 -1.34 16.99 4.40
CA PHE A 311 -0.20 16.42 5.11
C PHE A 311 0.26 17.43 6.16
N SER A 312 0.14 17.05 7.43
CA SER A 312 0.26 17.96 8.57
C SER A 312 1.68 18.51 8.73
N ARG A 313 1.76 19.76 9.17
CA ARG A 313 2.97 20.55 9.49
C ARG A 313 4.04 19.82 10.33
N THR A 314 3.65 18.76 11.06
CA THR A 314 4.46 17.98 12.00
C THR A 314 5.42 17.01 11.34
N PHE A 315 5.11 16.50 10.14
CA PHE A 315 5.98 15.53 9.48
C PHE A 315 7.24 16.19 8.88
N TRP A 316 7.15 17.50 8.59
CA TRP A 316 8.23 18.24 7.93
C TRP A 316 9.30 18.75 8.87
N THR A 317 8.96 19.10 10.12
CA THR A 317 9.98 19.45 11.13
C THR A 317 10.95 18.30 11.36
N HIS A 318 10.45 17.06 11.30
CA HIS A 318 11.26 15.86 11.45
C HIS A 318 12.17 15.63 10.24
N TYR A 319 11.66 15.78 9.01
CA TYR A 319 12.46 15.58 7.80
C TYR A 319 13.55 16.65 7.62
N ILE A 320 13.28 17.92 7.94
CA ILE A 320 14.28 19.01 7.92
C ILE A 320 15.35 18.80 9.02
N GLN A 321 14.97 18.36 10.21
CA GLN A 321 15.92 18.02 11.28
C GLN A 321 16.82 16.83 10.90
N CYS A 322 16.28 15.83 10.22
CA CYS A 322 17.07 14.70 9.71
C CYS A 322 18.00 15.11 8.56
N ALA A 323 17.55 15.97 7.65
CA ALA A 323 18.37 16.45 6.53
C ALA A 323 19.50 17.38 6.99
N THR A 324 19.26 18.22 8.00
CA THR A 324 20.29 19.12 8.56
C THR A 324 21.29 18.41 9.47
N ALA A 325 20.89 17.29 10.09
CA ALA A 325 21.80 16.42 10.84
C ALA A 325 22.77 15.65 9.92
N CYS A 326 22.35 15.30 8.70
CA CYS A 326 23.17 14.51 7.77
C CYS A 326 24.29 15.32 7.08
N SER A 327 24.18 16.66 7.02
CA SER A 327 25.20 17.52 6.38
C SER A 327 26.40 17.87 7.27
N ARG A 328 26.49 17.35 8.52
CA ARG A 328 27.64 17.62 9.42
C ARG A 328 28.77 16.58 9.36
N GLU A 329 28.64 15.54 8.54
CA GLU A 329 29.67 14.51 8.40
C GLU A 329 30.21 14.44 6.96
N ILE A 330 30.92 15.49 6.53
CA ILE A 330 31.87 15.39 5.41
C ILE A 330 33.17 16.06 5.84
N PRO A 331 34.26 15.30 6.11
CA PRO A 331 35.55 15.88 6.40
C PRO A 331 36.21 16.35 5.10
N PHE A 332 36.34 17.67 4.92
CA PHE A 332 37.19 18.26 3.89
C PHE A 332 38.66 18.04 4.26
N SER A 333 39.28 17.08 3.59
CA SER A 333 40.74 16.89 3.54
C SER A 333 41.40 18.09 2.86
N LYS A 334 42.38 18.72 3.55
CA LYS A 334 43.25 19.76 3.03
C LYS A 334 44.33 19.14 2.13
N ALA A 335 44.40 19.60 0.88
CA ALA A 335 45.63 19.55 0.08
C ALA A 335 45.93 20.97 -0.40
N ALA A 336 46.87 21.65 0.28
CA ALA A 336 47.41 22.93 -0.12
C ALA A 336 48.74 22.72 -0.88
N GLN A 337 48.85 23.40 -2.01
CA GLN A 337 49.95 23.38 -2.95
C GLN A 337 51.27 23.89 -2.37
N ARG A 338 52.37 23.31 -2.88
CA ARG A 338 53.68 23.95 -2.99
C ARG A 338 53.57 25.22 -3.85
N SER A 339 54.08 26.33 -3.34
CA SER A 339 55.02 27.25 -4.00
C SER A 339 55.47 28.29 -3.00
#